data_AF-A0A349M7G2-F1
#
_entry.id   AF-A0A349M7G2-F1
#
_cell.length_a   1.000
_cell.length_b   1.000
_cell.length_c   1.000
_cell.angle_alpha   90.00
_cell.angle_beta   90.00
_cell.angle_gamma   90.00
#
_symmetry.space_group_name_H-M   'P 1'
#
loop_
_entity.id
_entity.type
_entity.pdbx_description
1 polymer ?
#
loop_
_entity_poly.entity_id
_entity_poly.type
_entity_poly.pdbx_seq_one_letter_code
_entity_poly.pdbx_strand_id
1 'polypeptide(L)'
;PTSPGRRGMSVSTFEEITKTRPEKSLTVKLQKHAGRNNQGKITTRHRGGGAKRAYRIIDFKRNKLSVPAKVAAIEYDPNRSARIALLHYL
;
A
#
# COMPACT_ATOMS: atom_id res chain seq x y z
N PRO A 1 22.20 -18.39 -10.01
CA PRO A 1 21.92 -17.04 -10.57
C PRO A 1 21.61 -17.15 -12.07
N THR A 2 20.34 -17.00 -12.47
CA THR A 2 19.87 -17.32 -13.84
C THR A 2 20.08 -16.20 -14.87
N SER A 3 20.32 -14.96 -14.44
CA SER A 3 20.70 -13.84 -15.31
C SER A 3 21.52 -12.80 -14.54
N PRO A 4 22.33 -11.95 -15.22
CA PRO A 4 23.11 -10.90 -14.56
C PRO A 4 22.26 -9.95 -13.72
N GLY A 5 21.09 -9.53 -14.24
CA GLY A 5 20.18 -8.62 -13.52
C GLY A 5 19.50 -9.22 -12.28
N ARG A 6 19.45 -10.56 -12.15
CA ARG A 6 18.88 -11.25 -10.97
C ARG A 6 19.93 -11.63 -9.92
N ARG A 7 21.23 -11.54 -10.23
CA ARG A 7 22.31 -12.09 -9.40
C ARG A 7 22.35 -11.51 -7.97
N GLY A 8 22.08 -10.21 -7.81
CA GLY A 8 22.05 -9.52 -6.52
C GLY A 8 20.63 -9.19 -6.02
N MET A 9 19.59 -9.74 -6.65
CA MET A 9 18.20 -9.44 -6.31
C MET A 9 17.74 -10.32 -5.14
N SER A 10 17.16 -9.68 -4.12
CA SER A 10 16.42 -10.34 -3.03
C SER A 10 15.00 -9.80 -2.96
N VAL A 11 14.03 -10.65 -2.62
CA VAL A 11 12.61 -10.29 -2.51
C VAL A 11 12.03 -10.77 -1.19
N SER A 12 10.94 -10.16 -0.74
CA SER A 12 10.17 -10.62 0.42
C SER A 12 9.29 -11.82 0.04
N THR A 13 9.15 -12.82 0.92
CA THR A 13 8.43 -14.08 0.66
C THR A 13 6.90 -14.01 0.78
N PHE A 14 6.35 -12.90 1.30
CA PHE A 14 4.90 -12.62 1.37
C PHE A 14 4.02 -13.65 2.11
N GLU A 15 4.61 -14.62 2.82
CA GLU A 15 3.92 -15.72 3.51
C GLU A 15 2.90 -15.27 4.57
N GLU A 16 3.18 -14.16 5.25
CA GLU A 16 2.29 -13.64 6.32
C GLU A 16 1.07 -12.88 5.77
N ILE A 17 0.92 -12.74 4.45
CA ILE A 17 -0.26 -12.14 3.84
C ILE A 17 -1.36 -13.18 3.78
N THR A 18 -2.45 -12.94 4.52
CA THR A 18 -3.57 -13.88 4.58
C THR A 18 -4.64 -13.60 3.52
N LYS A 19 -4.61 -12.43 2.87
CA LYS A 19 -5.57 -12.03 1.83
C LYS A 19 -4.88 -11.35 0.65
N THR A 20 -5.09 -11.89 -0.54
CA THR A 20 -4.43 -11.43 -1.77
C THR A 20 -5.12 -10.25 -2.44
N ARG A 21 -6.45 -10.13 -2.27
CA ARG A 21 -7.23 -9.05 -2.87
C ARG A 21 -7.60 -7.98 -1.85
N PRO A 22 -7.53 -6.71 -2.24
CA PRO A 22 -7.92 -5.59 -1.39
C PRO A 22 -9.40 -5.65 -0.97
N GLU A 23 -9.71 -5.14 0.23
CA GLU A 23 -11.09 -4.80 0.58
C GLU A 23 -11.60 -3.63 -0.27
N LYS A 24 -12.57 -3.90 -1.17
CA LYS A 24 -12.94 -2.98 -2.26
C LYS A 24 -13.53 -1.66 -1.75
N SER A 25 -14.36 -1.73 -0.71
CA SER A 25 -14.99 -0.55 -0.08
C SER A 25 -13.98 0.42 0.55
N LEU A 26 -12.79 -0.07 0.92
CA LEU A 26 -11.72 0.70 1.55
C LEU A 26 -10.59 1.07 0.55
N THR A 27 -10.88 1.00 -0.75
CA THR A 27 -9.96 1.42 -1.81
C THR A 27 -10.46 2.60 -2.59
N VAL A 28 -9.55 3.54 -2.88
CA VAL A 28 -9.82 4.68 -3.76
C VAL A 28 -8.73 4.83 -4.81
N LYS A 29 -9.06 5.49 -5.93
CA LYS A 29 -8.10 5.79 -6.99
C LYS A 29 -7.03 6.75 -6.47
N LEU A 30 -5.76 6.34 -6.57
CA LEU A 30 -4.64 7.23 -6.29
C LEU A 30 -4.18 7.91 -7.59
N GLN A 31 -4.29 9.23 -7.66
CA GLN A 31 -3.77 10.01 -8.78
C GLN A 31 -2.25 10.14 -8.66
N LYS A 32 -1.54 9.97 -9.78
CA LYS A 32 -0.09 10.15 -9.84
C LYS A 32 0.22 11.50 -10.47
N HIS A 33 0.98 12.31 -9.76
CA HIS A 33 1.41 13.63 -10.24
C HIS A 33 2.81 13.61 -10.89
N ALA A 34 3.53 12.48 -10.80
CA ALA A 34 4.87 12.32 -11.37
C ALA A 34 5.85 13.47 -11.00
N GLY A 35 5.80 13.93 -9.74
CA GLY A 35 6.66 15.01 -9.25
C GLY A 35 6.26 16.43 -9.68
N ARG A 36 5.12 16.59 -10.36
CA ARG A 36 4.59 17.90 -10.78
C ARG A 36 3.60 18.48 -9.78
N ASN A 37 3.54 19.81 -9.71
CA ASN A 37 2.55 20.55 -8.92
C ASN A 37 1.29 20.91 -9.75
N ASN A 38 0.38 21.69 -9.15
CA ASN A 38 -0.85 22.17 -9.80
C ASN A 38 -0.61 23.12 -11.00
N GLN A 39 0.57 23.72 -11.14
CA GLN A 39 0.97 24.52 -12.31
C GLN A 39 1.59 23.68 -13.43
N GLY A 40 1.70 22.35 -13.25
CA GLY A 40 2.35 21.45 -14.20
C GLY A 40 3.89 21.46 -14.15
N LYS A 41 4.49 22.24 -13.24
CA LYS A 41 5.95 22.34 -13.09
C LYS A 41 6.48 21.17 -12.25
N ILE A 42 7.62 20.61 -12.64
CA ILE A 42 8.32 19.61 -11.84
C ILE A 42 8.87 20.31 -10.60
N THR A 43 8.32 20.00 -9.43
CA THR A 43 8.80 20.51 -8.14
C THR A 43 9.59 19.45 -7.38
N THR A 44 9.41 18.16 -7.70
CA THR A 44 10.18 17.04 -7.12
C THR A 44 10.81 16.21 -8.22
N ARG A 45 12.14 16.08 -8.21
CA ARG A 45 12.92 15.26 -9.15
C ARG A 45 12.83 13.77 -8.84
N HIS A 46 13.27 12.92 -9.78
CA HIS A 46 13.33 11.46 -9.65
C HIS A 46 11.98 10.78 -9.34
N ARG A 47 10.87 11.37 -9.82
CA ARG A 47 9.51 10.82 -9.67
C ARG A 47 8.87 10.69 -11.05
N GLY A 48 8.46 9.49 -11.43
CA GLY A 48 7.81 9.21 -12.72
C GLY A 48 7.57 7.71 -12.91
N GLY A 49 6.57 7.35 -13.71
CA GLY A 49 6.26 5.95 -14.02
C GLY A 49 5.78 5.09 -12.84
N GLY A 50 6.18 3.81 -12.86
CA GLY A 50 5.85 2.79 -11.87
C GLY A 50 4.43 2.20 -11.99
N ALA A 51 4.18 1.08 -11.32
CA ALA A 51 2.89 0.38 -11.34
C ALA A 51 1.73 1.25 -10.80
N LYS A 52 0.53 1.10 -11.37
CA LYS A 52 -0.69 1.76 -10.88
C LYS A 52 -1.06 1.20 -9.51
N ARG A 53 -1.44 2.07 -8.58
CA ARG A 53 -1.80 1.69 -7.21
C ARG A 53 -3.17 2.25 -6.85
N ALA A 54 -3.92 1.52 -6.05
CA ALA A 54 -5.08 2.02 -5.34
C ALA A 54 -4.65 2.43 -3.93
N TYR A 55 -5.17 3.56 -3.43
CA TYR A 55 -4.93 3.98 -2.06
C TYR A 55 -5.82 3.20 -1.11
N ARG A 56 -5.25 2.70 -0.01
CA ARG A 56 -6.01 2.08 1.08
C ARG A 56 -6.34 3.14 2.12
N ILE A 57 -7.62 3.30 2.41
CA ILE A 57 -8.07 4.19 3.48
C ILE A 57 -7.70 3.54 4.82
N ILE A 58 -6.80 4.17 5.56
CA ILE A 58 -6.35 3.68 6.87
C ILE A 58 -6.88 4.59 7.96
N ASP A 59 -7.38 3.96 9.02
CA ASP A 59 -7.74 4.63 10.26
C ASP A 59 -6.48 4.89 11.10
N PHE A 60 -5.83 6.04 10.85
CA PHE A 60 -4.68 6.49 11.63
C PHE A 60 -5.06 7.05 13.01
N LYS A 61 -6.31 7.49 13.19
CA LYS A 61 -6.76 8.15 14.43
C LYS A 61 -7.22 7.14 15.47
N ARG A 62 -7.84 6.03 15.04
CA ARG A 62 -8.37 4.97 15.91
C ARG A 62 -9.27 5.52 17.02
N ASN A 63 -10.20 6.40 16.64
CA ASN A 63 -11.10 7.09 17.57
C ASN A 63 -12.12 6.18 18.27
N LYS A 64 -12.26 4.92 17.83
CA LYS A 64 -13.15 3.95 18.48
C LYS A 64 -12.50 3.40 19.74
N LEU A 65 -12.52 4.20 20.81
CA LEU A 65 -12.00 3.82 22.12
C LEU A 65 -12.87 2.73 22.75
N SER A 66 -12.21 1.74 23.35
CA SER A 66 -12.86 0.63 24.06
C SER A 66 -13.81 -0.23 23.24
N VAL A 67 -13.82 -0.09 21.90
CA VAL A 67 -14.56 -0.99 21.01
C VAL A 67 -13.62 -2.12 20.58
N PRO A 68 -13.87 -3.37 21.00
CA PRO A 68 -13.07 -4.49 20.55
C PRO A 68 -13.22 -4.72 19.04
N ALA A 69 -12.16 -5.24 18.43
CA ALA A 69 -12.16 -5.59 17.02
C ALA A 69 -11.43 -6.92 16.81
N LYS A 70 -11.91 -7.71 15.84
CA LYS A 70 -11.26 -8.93 15.39
C LYS A 70 -10.39 -8.63 14.17
N VAL A 71 -9.15 -9.13 14.18
CA VAL A 71 -8.30 -9.13 12.98
C VAL A 71 -8.86 -10.13 11.99
N ALA A 72 -9.34 -9.63 10.85
CA ALA A 72 -9.92 -10.44 9.78
C ALA A 72 -8.84 -10.88 8.78
N ALA A 73 -7.90 -10.00 8.43
CA ALA A 73 -6.83 -10.32 7.48
C ALA A 73 -5.59 -9.44 7.64
N ILE A 74 -4.46 -9.93 7.17
CA ILE A 74 -3.22 -9.18 6.97
C ILE A 74 -3.03 -9.00 5.46
N GLU A 75 -2.95 -7.75 5.01
CA GLU A 75 -2.83 -7.38 3.60
C GLU A 75 -1.52 -6.64 3.32
N TYR A 76 -1.04 -6.79 2.08
CA TYR A 76 -0.03 -5.90 1.52
C TYR A 76 -0.64 -4.57 1.07
N ASP A 77 0.07 -3.48 1.35
CA ASP A 77 -0.27 -2.16 0.81
C ASP A 77 0.89 -1.61 -0.04
N PRO A 78 0.71 -1.41 -1.36
CA PRO A 78 1.76 -0.90 -2.23
C PRO A 78 2.09 0.59 -2.02
N ASN A 79 1.37 1.30 -1.13
CA ASN A 79 1.56 2.72 -0.84
C ASN A 79 2.46 2.98 0.37
N ARG A 80 2.87 1.94 1.11
CA ARG A 80 3.77 2.03 2.27
C ARG A 80 4.61 0.76 2.42
N SER A 81 5.61 0.80 3.30
CA SER A 81 6.47 -0.35 3.57
C SER A 81 5.83 -1.37 4.52
N ALA A 82 5.03 -0.92 5.49
CA ALA A 82 4.37 -1.78 6.48
C ALA A 82 3.15 -2.52 5.90
N ARG A 83 2.90 -3.73 6.42
CA ARG A 83 1.64 -4.46 6.19
C ARG A 83 0.48 -3.77 6.92
N ILE A 84 -0.75 -4.02 6.47
CA ILE A 84 -1.96 -3.55 7.13
C ILE A 84 -2.81 -4.70 7.63
N ALA A 85 -3.52 -4.47 8.73
CA ALA A 85 -4.50 -5.40 9.26
C ALA A 85 -5.91 -4.87 8.97
N LEU A 86 -6.74 -5.72 8.35
CA LEU A 86 -8.17 -5.48 8.23
C LEU A 86 -8.84 -5.86 9.54
N LEU A 87 -9.52 -4.90 10.16
CA LEU A 87 -10.21 -5.07 11.44
C LEU A 87 -11.73 -5.02 11.23
N HIS A 88 -12.44 -5.97 11.84
CA HIS A 88 -13.89 -5.91 11.99
C HIS A 88 -14.19 -5.55 13.44
N TYR A 89 -14.76 -4.37 13.65
CA TYR A 89 -15.24 -3.94 14.97
C TYR A 89 -16.48 -4.75 15.36
N LEU A 90 -16.61 -5.04 16.66
CA LEU A 90 -17.79 -5.66 17.25
C LEU A 90 -18.91 -4.63 17.46
#